data_AF-A0A535X8N6-F1
#
_entry.id   AF-A0A535X8N6-F1
#
_cell.length_a   1.000
_cell.length_b   1.000
_cell.length_c   1.000
_cell.angle_alpha   90.00
_cell.angle_beta   90.00
_cell.angle_gamma   90.00
#
_symmetry.space_group_name_H-M   'P 1'
#
loop_
_entity.id
_entity.type
_entity.pdbx_description
1 polymer ?
#
loop_
_entity_poly.entity_id
_entity_poly.type
_entity_poly.pdbx_seq_one_letter_code
_entity_poly.pdbx_strand_id
1 'polypeptide(L)'
;MAQVPPLPIGPAAGVPGSVPNQLSIETTVEQERALQQPGVKADELRDAPELGFWRLAVIRFLHHRVATGALLLLGVIVLAAIVVPIITGDLYRIQDYRHPFKPPFQSLQHLLGTDDLGRDELTRLARGARVSIMVGTLAVVGYLLIGGGLGALAGYYGGWLDNALMRFTDIIISMPFLLVVIAVTAATGGVRLSTVIIVIAATGWYEIGRLMRAQFLVLREQEFVQAARALGASNLRIIFRHILPNALAPIIVSATLGVSGIVLLEAALGFLGYSIPPPEPSWGNMLSQFEDYLLQNQTYLVIFPATALVLTALCINLGGTVKAVDGVNLTIPAKATVGLVGESGSGKSITALSVMRLLEKNGRIASGRVWFHDQDLLTLSDDEMQDIRGNDISMIFQEPMTALNPVFTVGDQIAEAVRLHQKVDQQAGFNRAIEMLRLVGISDPKRRARQYPHELSGGMRQRVMIAMALSTNPELLIADEPTTALDVTIQAQILRLMRNLKGEFGSAILLITHDLGVVAEMCDSVAVMYAGRIVEQAPTEELYANPKHPYTQGLLASIPRLGKKQERLHVITGSVPNPLAVPPGCAFRPRCPIKAPRSDRDVPALKPNGVAHHLVACWQYE
;
A
#
# COMPACT_ATOMS: atom_id res chain seq x y z
N MET A 1 -64.02 17.87 2.17
CA MET A 1 -65.28 17.29 2.69
C MET A 1 -65.51 15.96 2.00
N ALA A 2 -65.24 14.86 2.71
CA ALA A 2 -65.87 13.55 2.59
C ALA A 2 -65.18 12.65 3.65
N GLN A 3 -65.90 12.39 4.74
CA GLN A 3 -65.51 11.50 5.84
C GLN A 3 -65.92 10.07 5.50
N VAL A 4 -65.10 9.09 5.87
CA VAL A 4 -65.44 7.65 5.87
C VAL A 4 -65.30 7.16 7.34
N PRO A 5 -66.28 6.40 7.88
CA PRO A 5 -66.33 6.04 9.30
C PRO A 5 -65.44 4.82 9.67
N PRO A 6 -65.16 4.58 10.96
CA PRO A 6 -64.33 3.47 11.41
C PRO A 6 -65.15 2.17 11.58
N LEU A 7 -64.53 1.02 11.32
CA LEU A 7 -65.09 -0.31 11.60
C LEU A 7 -64.68 -0.82 12.99
N PRO A 8 -65.53 -1.66 13.64
CA PRO A 8 -65.44 -1.96 15.07
C PRO A 8 -64.51 -3.13 15.40
N ILE A 9 -63.91 -3.06 16.59
CA ILE A 9 -63.14 -4.12 17.24
C ILE A 9 -64.11 -4.98 18.07
N GLY A 10 -64.03 -6.31 17.95
CA GLY A 10 -64.68 -7.29 18.84
C GLY A 10 -63.68 -8.38 19.27
N PRO A 11 -63.84 -8.99 20.47
CA PRO A 11 -62.72 -9.56 21.24
C PRO A 11 -62.51 -11.07 21.07
N ALA A 12 -61.35 -11.51 21.58
CA ALA A 12 -60.79 -12.85 21.56
C ALA A 12 -61.55 -13.93 22.39
N ALA A 13 -61.39 -15.19 21.97
CA ALA A 13 -61.48 -16.38 22.82
C ALA A 13 -60.43 -17.41 22.36
N GLY A 14 -59.58 -17.87 23.30
CA GLY A 14 -58.43 -18.78 23.09
C GLY A 14 -58.81 -20.27 23.00
N VAL A 15 -58.05 -21.10 22.26
CA VAL A 15 -56.87 -21.94 22.66
C VAL A 15 -57.31 -23.18 23.47
N PRO A 16 -56.94 -24.45 23.10
CA PRO A 16 -55.55 -24.95 23.10
C PRO A 16 -55.12 -26.05 22.08
N GLY A 17 -53.82 -26.04 21.74
CA GLY A 17 -53.11 -27.14 21.04
C GLY A 17 -51.74 -26.70 20.47
N SER A 18 -50.65 -27.05 21.16
CA SER A 18 -49.29 -26.51 21.07
C SER A 18 -48.46 -26.89 19.82
N VAL A 19 -47.76 -25.90 19.24
CA VAL A 19 -46.79 -26.00 18.12
C VAL A 19 -45.37 -25.71 18.65
N PRO A 20 -44.31 -26.44 18.26
CA PRO A 20 -42.93 -26.08 18.58
C PRO A 20 -42.20 -25.30 17.45
N ASN A 21 -41.43 -24.30 17.89
CA ASN A 21 -40.30 -23.60 17.24
C ASN A 21 -40.58 -22.57 16.12
N GLN A 22 -41.09 -21.41 16.54
CA GLN A 22 -40.77 -20.11 15.92
C GLN A 22 -39.58 -19.47 16.67
N LEU A 23 -38.52 -19.10 15.95
CA LEU A 23 -37.43 -18.26 16.48
C LEU A 23 -37.87 -16.79 16.41
N SER A 24 -38.21 -16.23 17.58
CA SER A 24 -38.65 -14.86 17.77
C SER A 24 -37.51 -13.84 17.64
N ILE A 25 -37.86 -12.69 17.07
CA ILE A 25 -37.07 -11.46 17.06
C ILE A 25 -37.07 -10.89 18.48
N GLU A 26 -36.22 -11.41 19.37
CA GLU A 26 -36.08 -10.92 20.75
C GLU A 26 -34.64 -10.59 21.17
N THR A 27 -33.64 -10.83 20.31
CA THR A 27 -32.22 -10.63 20.68
C THR A 27 -31.75 -9.17 20.73
N THR A 28 -32.55 -8.20 20.25
CA THR A 28 -32.12 -6.78 20.20
C THR A 28 -32.43 -6.02 21.50
N VAL A 29 -33.45 -6.44 22.27
CA VAL A 29 -33.86 -5.72 23.50
C VAL A 29 -33.10 -6.22 24.75
N GLU A 30 -32.66 -7.48 24.77
CA GLU A 30 -31.82 -7.99 25.87
C GLU A 30 -30.37 -7.49 25.77
N GLN A 31 -29.84 -7.24 24.58
CA GLN A 31 -28.53 -6.60 24.42
C GLN A 31 -28.52 -5.13 24.87
N GLU A 32 -29.62 -4.39 24.69
CA GLU A 32 -29.78 -3.03 25.22
C GLU A 32 -29.93 -3.00 26.75
N ARG A 33 -30.55 -4.02 27.36
CA ARG A 33 -30.59 -4.15 28.84
C ARG A 33 -29.26 -4.57 29.47
N ALA A 34 -28.45 -5.36 28.78
CA ALA A 34 -27.11 -5.71 29.24
C ALA A 34 -26.15 -4.50 29.24
N LEU A 35 -26.37 -3.53 28.33
CA LEU A 35 -25.60 -2.29 28.25
C LEU A 35 -26.04 -1.20 29.25
N GLN A 36 -27.09 -1.44 30.04
CA GLN A 36 -27.60 -0.51 31.06
C GLN A 36 -27.41 -1.00 32.51
N GLN A 37 -26.61 -2.05 32.75
CA GLN A 37 -26.22 -2.41 34.11
C GLN A 37 -25.08 -1.51 34.61
N PRO A 38 -25.28 -0.72 35.68
CA PRO A 38 -24.18 0.01 36.30
C PRO A 38 -23.34 -0.98 37.10
N GLY A 39 -22.20 -1.41 36.54
CA GLY A 39 -21.29 -2.29 37.28
C GLY A 39 -20.21 -3.02 36.49
N VAL A 40 -20.30 -3.13 35.16
CA VAL A 40 -19.26 -3.84 34.39
C VAL A 40 -18.10 -2.90 34.11
N LYS A 41 -16.99 -3.07 34.85
CA LYS A 41 -15.75 -2.34 34.61
C LYS A 41 -15.19 -2.74 33.24
N ALA A 42 -14.82 -1.74 32.44
CA ALA A 42 -14.29 -1.88 31.09
C ALA A 42 -12.98 -2.71 30.95
N ASP A 43 -12.44 -3.21 32.06
CA ASP A 43 -11.24 -4.03 32.08
C ASP A 43 -11.51 -5.52 31.81
N GLU A 44 -12.73 -6.03 31.98
CA GLU A 44 -13.04 -7.46 31.77
C GLU A 44 -13.33 -7.86 30.30
N LEU A 45 -13.43 -6.89 29.39
CA LEU A 45 -13.57 -7.12 27.93
C LEU A 45 -12.21 -7.25 27.21
N ARG A 46 -11.09 -7.25 27.94
CA ARG A 46 -9.72 -7.22 27.37
C ARG A 46 -9.06 -8.58 27.15
N ASP A 47 -9.62 -9.68 27.65
CA ASP A 47 -8.89 -10.96 27.72
C ASP A 47 -9.23 -11.95 26.60
N ALA A 48 -9.12 -11.49 25.35
CA ALA A 48 -8.65 -12.37 24.28
C ALA A 48 -7.18 -12.03 24.09
N PRO A 49 -6.24 -12.99 24.04
CA PRO A 49 -4.84 -12.67 23.79
C PRO A 49 -4.75 -12.12 22.36
N GLU A 50 -4.81 -10.79 22.23
CA GLU A 50 -4.40 -10.11 21.01
C GLU A 50 -2.95 -10.55 20.80
N LEU A 51 -2.72 -11.42 19.81
CA LEU A 51 -1.37 -11.71 19.38
C LEU A 51 -0.76 -10.36 19.01
N GLY A 52 0.17 -9.88 19.84
CA GLY A 52 0.78 -8.58 19.63
C GLY A 52 1.34 -8.50 18.21
N PHE A 53 1.29 -7.30 17.62
CA PHE A 53 1.79 -6.98 16.28
C PHE A 53 3.08 -7.75 15.92
N TRP A 54 4.04 -7.78 16.85
CA TRP A 54 5.33 -8.48 16.71
C TRP A 54 5.21 -9.99 16.55
N ARG A 55 4.33 -10.67 17.30
CA ARG A 55 4.12 -12.13 17.15
C ARG A 55 3.50 -12.47 15.80
N LEU A 56 2.52 -11.68 15.36
CA LEU A 56 1.87 -11.85 14.06
C LEU A 56 2.84 -11.59 12.88
N ALA A 57 3.67 -10.56 12.98
CA ALA A 57 4.70 -10.27 11.99
C ALA A 57 5.73 -11.41 11.87
N VAL A 58 6.21 -11.93 13.00
CA VAL A 58 7.17 -13.05 13.05
C VAL A 58 6.58 -14.32 12.45
N ILE A 59 5.34 -14.68 12.82
CA ILE A 59 4.68 -15.88 12.29
C ILE A 59 4.60 -15.82 10.76
N ARG A 60 4.26 -14.66 10.18
CA ARG A 60 4.07 -14.52 8.73
C ARG A 60 5.37 -14.43 7.96
N PHE A 61 6.37 -13.77 8.52
CA PHE A 61 7.71 -13.75 7.95
C PHE A 61 8.25 -15.19 7.77
N LEU A 62 7.98 -16.07 8.72
CA LEU A 62 8.36 -17.50 8.67
C LEU A 62 7.56 -18.34 7.65
N HIS A 63 6.43 -17.85 7.13
CA HIS A 63 5.62 -18.59 6.13
C HIS A 63 5.99 -18.23 4.68
N HIS A 64 6.70 -17.13 4.44
CA HIS A 64 7.12 -16.74 3.09
C HIS A 64 8.47 -17.37 2.74
N ARG A 65 8.48 -18.52 2.04
CA ARG A 65 9.69 -19.33 1.77
C ARG A 65 10.91 -18.53 1.30
N VAL A 66 10.73 -17.55 0.41
CA VAL A 66 11.83 -16.70 -0.10
C VAL A 66 12.33 -15.73 0.96
N ALA A 67 11.43 -15.13 1.75
CA ALA A 67 11.82 -14.19 2.81
C ALA A 67 12.42 -14.92 4.02
N THR A 68 11.88 -16.10 4.36
CA THR A 68 12.46 -16.99 5.37
C THR A 68 13.85 -17.47 4.94
N GLY A 69 14.02 -17.87 3.66
CA GLY A 69 15.33 -18.20 3.10
C GLY A 69 16.31 -17.02 3.15
N ALA A 70 15.87 -15.82 2.76
CA ALA A 70 16.65 -14.60 2.84
C ALA A 70 17.07 -14.25 4.28
N LEU A 71 16.17 -14.39 5.27
CA LEU A 71 16.50 -14.15 6.68
C LEU A 71 17.41 -15.21 7.27
N LEU A 72 17.22 -16.48 6.92
CA LEU A 72 18.13 -17.54 7.34
C LEU A 72 19.53 -17.26 6.79
N LEU A 73 19.64 -16.90 5.52
CA LEU A 73 20.92 -16.54 4.89
C LEU A 73 21.53 -15.29 5.53
N LEU A 74 20.75 -14.23 5.75
CA LEU A 74 21.20 -13.03 6.47
C LEU A 74 21.64 -13.36 7.90
N GLY A 75 20.90 -14.24 8.60
CA GLY A 75 21.24 -14.74 9.93
C GLY A 75 22.55 -15.52 9.93
N VAL A 76 22.81 -16.35 8.92
CA VAL A 76 24.09 -17.03 8.73
C VAL A 76 25.22 -16.02 8.49
N ILE A 77 25.01 -15.01 7.65
CA ILE A 77 26.01 -13.95 7.38
C ILE A 77 26.32 -13.16 8.66
N VAL A 78 25.31 -12.75 9.41
CA VAL A 78 25.46 -12.04 10.69
C VAL A 78 26.15 -12.93 11.74
N LEU A 79 25.77 -14.20 11.83
CA LEU A 79 26.39 -15.15 12.74
C LEU A 79 27.87 -15.35 12.38
N ALA A 80 28.20 -15.53 11.10
CA ALA A 80 29.58 -15.64 10.63
C ALA A 80 30.38 -14.37 10.95
N ALA A 81 29.80 -13.20 10.74
CA ALA A 81 30.41 -11.90 11.05
C ALA A 81 30.75 -11.72 12.55
N ILE A 82 30.03 -12.41 13.44
CA ILE A 82 30.27 -12.39 14.88
C ILE A 82 31.23 -13.52 15.29
N VAL A 83 30.93 -14.75 14.89
CA VAL A 83 31.60 -15.96 15.39
C VAL A 83 32.98 -16.16 14.78
N VAL A 84 33.14 -15.96 13.46
CA VAL A 84 34.43 -16.20 12.80
C VAL A 84 35.53 -15.34 13.41
N PRO A 85 35.37 -14.00 13.58
CA PRO A 85 36.40 -13.19 14.22
C PRO A 85 36.66 -13.53 15.69
N ILE A 86 35.71 -14.14 16.41
CA ILE A 86 35.93 -14.61 17.79
C ILE A 86 36.84 -15.83 17.80
N ILE A 87 36.62 -16.76 16.86
CA ILE A 87 37.40 -18.01 16.76
C ILE A 87 38.80 -17.73 16.20
N THR A 88 38.90 -16.93 15.14
CA THR A 88 40.16 -16.69 14.43
C THR A 88 40.95 -15.51 14.98
N GLY A 89 40.37 -14.70 15.87
CA GLY A 89 41.05 -13.60 16.53
C GLY A 89 41.58 -12.55 15.54
N ASP A 90 42.86 -12.19 15.68
CA ASP A 90 43.53 -11.18 14.84
C ASP A 90 44.22 -11.77 13.60
N LEU A 91 43.85 -12.99 13.17
CA LEU A 91 44.41 -13.64 11.95
C LEU A 91 44.31 -12.76 10.70
N TYR A 92 43.32 -11.87 10.61
CA TYR A 92 43.20 -10.91 9.50
C TYR A 92 44.27 -9.81 9.47
N ARG A 93 44.99 -9.57 10.58
CA ARG A 93 46.07 -8.57 10.68
C ARG A 93 47.44 -9.18 10.44
N ILE A 94 47.58 -10.48 10.70
CA ILE A 94 48.87 -11.19 10.61
C ILE A 94 49.24 -11.33 9.14
N GLN A 95 50.39 -10.77 8.76
CA GLN A 95 50.94 -10.85 7.42
C GLN A 95 51.92 -12.03 7.35
N ASP A 96 51.64 -13.01 6.49
CA ASP A 96 52.52 -14.16 6.23
C ASP A 96 53.00 -14.15 4.79
N TYR A 97 54.05 -13.38 4.54
CA TYR A 97 54.68 -13.25 3.21
C TYR A 97 55.24 -14.57 2.64
N ARG A 98 55.26 -15.67 3.40
CA ARG A 98 55.67 -16.99 2.90
C ARG A 98 54.57 -17.66 2.07
N HIS A 99 53.34 -17.20 2.19
CA HIS A 99 52.17 -17.82 1.60
C HIS A 99 51.20 -16.80 0.97
N PRO A 100 51.66 -15.90 0.09
CA PRO A 100 50.74 -15.02 -0.65
C PRO A 100 49.91 -15.83 -1.64
N PHE A 101 48.67 -15.40 -1.89
CA PHE A 101 47.79 -15.99 -2.91
C PHE A 101 47.60 -17.51 -2.82
N LYS A 102 47.47 -18.05 -1.60
CA LYS A 102 47.02 -19.44 -1.45
C LYS A 102 45.60 -19.56 -2.01
N PRO A 103 45.33 -20.49 -2.92
CA PRO A 103 44.00 -20.67 -3.48
C PRO A 103 43.03 -21.25 -2.43
N PRO A 104 41.72 -21.05 -2.61
CA PRO A 104 40.70 -21.54 -1.69
C PRO A 104 40.62 -23.08 -1.67
N PHE A 105 40.10 -23.62 -0.57
CA PHE A 105 39.79 -25.04 -0.34
C PHE A 105 40.99 -26.01 -0.34
N GLN A 106 42.21 -25.50 -0.26
CA GLN A 106 43.42 -26.34 -0.21
C GLN A 106 43.97 -26.56 1.21
N SER A 107 43.57 -25.74 2.19
CA SER A 107 44.00 -25.86 3.58
C SER A 107 42.88 -25.53 4.54
N LEU A 108 42.81 -26.27 5.66
CA LEU A 108 41.90 -25.97 6.77
C LEU A 108 42.29 -24.68 7.52
N GLN A 109 43.54 -24.23 7.40
CA GLN A 109 44.01 -22.99 8.00
C GLN A 109 43.65 -21.75 7.17
N HIS A 110 43.48 -21.91 5.85
CA HIS A 110 43.13 -20.84 4.91
C HIS A 110 42.03 -21.31 3.96
N LEU A 111 40.83 -21.51 4.51
CA LEU A 111 39.73 -22.16 3.78
C LEU A 111 39.33 -21.40 2.51
N LEU A 112 39.31 -20.06 2.56
CA LEU A 112 39.03 -19.20 1.39
C LEU A 112 40.31 -18.68 0.73
N GLY A 113 41.47 -19.20 1.12
CA GLY A 113 42.76 -18.77 0.61
C GLY A 113 43.36 -17.59 1.37
N THR A 114 44.41 -17.00 0.80
CA THR A 114 45.10 -15.81 1.32
C THR A 114 45.19 -14.68 0.31
N ASP A 115 45.32 -13.45 0.81
CA ASP A 115 45.56 -12.25 0.01
C ASP A 115 47.04 -12.08 -0.41
N ASP A 116 47.35 -10.96 -1.04
CA ASP A 116 48.70 -10.56 -1.47
C ASP A 116 49.71 -10.48 -0.32
N LEU A 117 49.23 -10.33 0.91
CA LEU A 117 50.04 -10.22 2.13
C LEU A 117 49.96 -11.48 2.99
N GLY A 118 49.40 -12.57 2.44
CA GLY A 118 49.29 -13.87 3.11
C GLY A 118 48.28 -13.91 4.24
N ARG A 119 47.35 -12.94 4.32
CA ARG A 119 46.33 -12.85 5.37
C ARG A 119 45.16 -13.77 5.04
N ASP A 120 44.53 -14.34 6.07
CA ASP A 120 43.41 -15.27 5.90
C ASP A 120 42.14 -14.59 5.35
N GLU A 121 41.72 -15.01 4.15
CA GLU A 121 40.62 -14.36 3.43
C GLU A 121 39.25 -14.65 4.06
N LEU A 122 39.07 -15.81 4.70
CA LEU A 122 37.83 -16.14 5.41
C LEU A 122 37.59 -15.18 6.58
N THR A 123 38.63 -14.94 7.38
CA THR A 123 38.56 -14.01 8.51
C THR A 123 38.39 -12.58 8.02
N ARG A 124 39.06 -12.17 6.93
CA ARG A 124 38.86 -10.85 6.32
C ARG A 124 37.44 -10.66 5.84
N LEU A 125 36.87 -11.64 5.13
CA LEU A 125 35.50 -11.61 4.62
C LEU A 125 34.47 -11.48 5.76
N ALA A 126 34.62 -12.26 6.82
CA ALA A 126 33.71 -12.22 7.97
C ALA A 126 33.86 -10.93 8.78
N ARG A 127 35.08 -10.43 8.97
CA ARG A 127 35.32 -9.15 9.64
C ARG A 127 34.79 -7.98 8.81
N GLY A 128 34.94 -8.05 7.48
CA GLY A 128 34.36 -7.10 6.53
C GLY A 128 32.84 -7.07 6.61
N ALA A 129 32.19 -8.24 6.69
CA ALA A 129 30.75 -8.35 6.87
C ALA A 129 30.27 -7.63 8.14
N ARG A 130 30.98 -7.82 9.26
CA ARG A 130 30.66 -7.15 10.53
C ARG A 130 30.71 -5.63 10.38
N VAL A 131 31.76 -5.12 9.74
CA VAL A 131 31.98 -3.70 9.53
C VAL A 131 30.88 -3.11 8.64
N SER A 132 30.67 -3.66 7.45
CA SER A 132 29.71 -3.11 6.49
C SER A 132 28.27 -3.16 7.02
N ILE A 133 27.84 -4.26 7.66
CA ILE A 133 26.50 -4.37 8.25
C ILE A 133 26.33 -3.41 9.44
N MET A 134 27.35 -3.24 10.27
CA MET A 134 27.31 -2.33 11.41
C MET A 134 27.22 -0.86 10.97
N VAL A 135 27.98 -0.46 9.94
CA VAL A 135 27.87 0.89 9.35
C VAL A 135 26.46 1.12 8.82
N GLY A 136 25.94 0.18 8.01
CA GLY A 136 24.57 0.26 7.49
C GLY A 136 23.51 0.40 8.58
N THR A 137 23.59 -0.43 9.62
CA THR A 137 22.60 -0.45 10.70
C THR A 137 22.67 0.82 11.56
N LEU A 138 23.87 1.22 11.99
CA LEU A 138 24.03 2.39 12.86
C LEU A 138 23.71 3.70 12.15
N ALA A 139 24.03 3.80 10.86
CA ALA A 139 23.68 4.97 10.07
C ALA A 139 22.15 5.10 9.88
N VAL A 140 21.44 4.01 9.63
CA VAL A 140 19.96 4.01 9.60
C VAL A 140 19.35 4.36 10.95
N VAL A 141 19.91 3.88 12.06
CA VAL A 141 19.48 4.31 13.39
C VAL A 141 19.64 5.83 13.54
N GLY A 142 20.75 6.40 13.04
CA GLY A 142 20.94 7.84 12.94
C GLY A 142 19.86 8.53 12.11
N TYR A 143 19.51 7.99 10.94
CA TYR A 143 18.42 8.50 10.10
C TYR A 143 17.07 8.48 10.81
N LEU A 144 16.76 7.40 11.52
CA LEU A 144 15.51 7.28 12.27
C LEU A 144 15.43 8.28 13.43
N LEU A 145 16.54 8.50 14.15
CA LEU A 145 16.57 9.45 15.26
C LEU A 145 16.46 10.90 14.77
N ILE A 146 17.28 11.27 13.79
CA ILE A 146 17.32 12.64 13.26
C ILE A 146 16.10 12.90 12.38
N GLY A 147 15.95 12.13 11.30
CA GLY A 147 14.89 12.31 10.32
C GLY A 147 13.52 11.97 10.88
N GLY A 148 13.38 10.89 11.65
CA GLY A 148 12.10 10.57 12.27
C GLY A 148 11.64 11.64 13.26
N GLY A 149 12.54 12.16 14.10
CA GLY A 149 12.21 13.25 15.02
C GLY A 149 11.84 14.55 14.29
N LEU A 150 12.72 15.01 13.40
CA LEU A 150 12.54 16.27 12.68
C LEU A 150 11.33 16.23 11.72
N GLY A 151 11.14 15.12 11.02
CA GLY A 151 10.00 14.90 10.12
C GLY A 151 8.67 14.84 10.86
N ALA A 152 8.62 14.18 12.02
CA ALA A 152 7.42 14.12 12.85
C ALA A 152 7.02 15.51 13.37
N LEU A 153 8.00 16.30 13.83
CA LEU A 153 7.78 17.68 14.28
C LEU A 153 7.28 18.57 13.13
N ALA A 154 7.94 18.51 11.97
CA ALA A 154 7.56 19.28 10.78
C ALA A 154 6.15 18.91 10.30
N GLY A 155 5.85 17.61 10.17
CA GLY A 155 4.54 17.14 9.73
C GLY A 155 3.42 17.43 10.73
N TYR A 156 3.69 17.34 12.04
CA TYR A 156 2.66 17.60 13.05
C TYR A 156 2.34 19.09 13.23
N TYR A 157 3.37 19.94 13.33
CA TYR A 157 3.16 21.37 13.62
C TYR A 157 2.94 22.21 12.36
N GLY A 158 3.52 21.82 11.22
CA GLY A 158 3.38 22.55 9.96
C GLY A 158 3.95 23.98 10.01
N GLY A 159 3.50 24.80 9.06
CA GLY A 159 3.76 26.25 9.06
C GLY A 159 5.24 26.61 8.86
N TRP A 160 5.74 27.54 9.68
CA TRP A 160 7.10 28.06 9.55
C TRP A 160 8.17 26.99 9.84
N LEU A 161 7.91 26.10 10.81
CA LEU A 161 8.84 25.05 11.22
C LEU A 161 9.04 24.07 10.07
N ASP A 162 7.95 23.68 9.41
CA ASP A 162 7.98 22.80 8.25
C ASP A 162 8.77 23.44 7.10
N ASN A 163 8.45 24.69 6.76
CA ASN A 163 9.16 25.43 5.70
C ASN A 163 10.66 25.57 5.99
N ALA A 164 11.05 25.89 7.23
CA ALA A 164 12.44 26.02 7.62
C ALA A 164 13.18 24.67 7.51
N LEU A 165 12.55 23.59 7.97
CA LEU A 165 13.15 22.25 7.92
C LEU A 165 13.30 21.74 6.49
N MET A 166 12.30 21.98 5.64
CA MET A 166 12.35 21.60 4.22
C MET A 166 13.43 22.40 3.47
N ARG A 167 13.57 23.70 3.72
CA ARG A 167 14.66 24.48 3.12
C ARG A 167 16.04 23.99 3.55
N PHE A 168 16.22 23.65 4.82
CA PHE A 168 17.47 23.07 5.30
C PHE A 168 17.75 21.71 4.63
N THR A 169 16.70 20.91 4.44
CA THR A 169 16.76 19.64 3.71
C THR A 169 17.18 19.85 2.25
N ASP A 170 16.58 20.82 1.56
CA ASP A 170 16.89 21.15 0.16
C ASP A 170 18.36 21.58 0.01
N ILE A 171 18.90 22.32 0.99
CA ILE A 171 20.32 22.68 1.03
C ILE A 171 21.19 21.43 1.15
N ILE A 172 20.87 20.51 2.05
CA ILE A 172 21.64 19.26 2.20
C ILE A 172 21.61 18.43 0.91
N ILE A 173 20.45 18.29 0.28
CA ILE A 173 20.29 17.54 -0.97
C ILE A 173 21.10 18.19 -2.10
N SER A 174 21.28 19.51 -2.07
CA SER A 174 22.09 20.23 -3.07
C SER A 174 23.61 19.97 -2.92
N MET A 175 24.07 19.43 -1.79
CA MET A 175 25.48 19.13 -1.56
C MET A 175 25.83 17.73 -2.08
N PRO A 176 26.79 17.58 -3.02
CA PRO A 176 27.21 16.28 -3.49
C PRO A 176 27.83 15.46 -2.34
N PHE A 177 27.18 14.35 -1.98
CA PHE A 177 27.55 13.52 -0.83
C PHE A 177 29.05 13.17 -0.78
N LEU A 178 29.61 12.75 -1.92
CA LEU A 178 31.02 12.38 -2.02
C LEU A 178 31.97 13.55 -1.69
N LEU A 179 31.62 14.78 -2.11
CA LEU A 179 32.42 15.96 -1.78
C LEU A 179 32.41 16.26 -0.29
N VAL A 180 31.28 16.05 0.38
CA VAL A 180 31.17 16.20 1.84
C VAL A 180 32.07 15.19 2.55
N VAL A 181 32.04 13.91 2.12
CA VAL A 181 32.91 12.87 2.68
C VAL A 181 34.39 13.22 2.50
N ILE A 182 34.80 13.65 1.31
CA ILE A 182 36.18 14.04 1.00
C ILE A 182 36.60 15.24 1.86
N ALA A 183 35.78 16.29 1.93
CA ALA A 183 36.06 17.49 2.70
C ALA A 183 36.21 17.19 4.20
N VAL A 184 35.30 16.39 4.76
CA VAL A 184 35.37 15.98 6.17
C VAL A 184 36.61 15.13 6.42
N THR A 185 36.90 14.17 5.55
CA THR A 185 38.10 13.32 5.65
C THR A 185 39.39 14.13 5.65
N ALA A 186 39.48 15.10 4.74
CA ALA A 186 40.62 16.01 4.65
C ALA A 186 40.75 16.90 5.91
N ALA A 187 39.63 17.40 6.44
CA ALA A 187 39.62 18.26 7.61
C ALA A 187 39.95 17.53 8.93
N THR A 188 39.57 16.25 9.06
CA THR A 188 39.79 15.47 10.29
C THR A 188 41.12 14.73 10.33
N GLY A 189 41.95 14.86 9.29
CA GLY A 189 43.26 14.20 9.21
C GLY A 189 43.19 12.68 9.09
N GLY A 190 42.08 12.15 8.55
CA GLY A 190 41.88 10.71 8.34
C GLY A 190 40.45 10.23 8.58
N VAL A 191 40.13 9.06 8.02
CA VAL A 191 38.82 8.43 8.14
C VAL A 191 38.80 7.50 9.35
N ARG A 192 37.90 7.76 10.31
CA ARG A 192 37.53 6.81 11.36
C ARG A 192 36.16 6.23 11.04
N LEU A 193 35.89 5.02 11.52
CA LEU A 193 34.59 4.37 11.41
C LEU A 193 33.44 5.27 11.89
N SER A 194 33.64 5.97 13.01
CA SER A 194 32.67 6.94 13.55
C SER A 194 32.42 8.11 12.60
N THR A 195 33.46 8.60 11.91
CA THR A 195 33.35 9.71 10.96
C THR A 195 32.46 9.33 9.79
N VAL A 196 32.68 8.15 9.19
CA VAL A 196 31.86 7.65 8.08
C VAL A 196 30.39 7.53 8.49
N ILE A 197 30.11 6.91 9.64
CA ILE A 197 28.73 6.75 10.15
C ILE A 197 28.08 8.11 10.37
N ILE A 198 28.78 9.06 11.00
CA ILE A 198 28.24 10.40 11.28
C ILE A 198 27.96 11.17 9.98
N VAL A 199 28.88 11.14 9.01
CA VAL A 199 28.70 11.83 7.73
C VAL A 199 27.53 11.23 6.96
N ILE A 200 27.46 9.90 6.87
CA ILE A 200 26.32 9.20 6.25
C ILE A 200 25.03 9.60 6.95
N ALA A 201 24.97 9.51 8.29
CA ALA A 201 23.80 9.83 9.10
C ALA A 201 23.34 11.30 8.95
N ALA A 202 24.29 12.25 8.93
CA ALA A 202 24.03 13.68 8.85
C ALA A 202 23.58 14.13 7.45
N THR A 203 23.90 13.38 6.40
CA THR A 203 23.59 13.76 5.01
C THR A 203 22.40 13.02 4.44
N GLY A 204 22.06 11.82 4.91
CA GLY A 204 20.93 11.03 4.36
C GLY A 204 19.67 10.97 5.22
N TRP A 205 19.64 11.59 6.41
CA TRP A 205 18.45 11.57 7.28
C TRP A 205 17.20 12.16 6.61
N TYR A 206 17.37 12.98 5.57
CA TYR A 206 16.28 13.65 4.87
C TYR A 206 15.29 12.68 4.23
N GLU A 207 15.71 11.49 3.78
CA GLU A 207 14.82 10.53 3.14
C GLU A 207 13.73 10.08 4.13
N ILE A 208 14.16 9.65 5.32
CA ILE A 208 13.27 9.29 6.43
C ILE A 208 12.51 10.51 6.93
N GLY A 209 13.14 11.68 7.00
CA GLY A 209 12.50 12.92 7.45
C GLY A 209 11.34 13.36 6.57
N ARG A 210 11.51 13.35 5.24
CA ARG A 210 10.46 13.67 4.28
C ARG A 210 9.33 12.65 4.30
N LEU A 211 9.64 11.37 4.40
CA LEU A 211 8.64 10.31 4.50
C LEU A 211 7.82 10.45 5.79
N MET A 212 8.50 10.60 6.94
CA MET A 212 7.86 10.80 8.25
C MET A 212 6.94 12.04 8.23
N ARG A 213 7.43 13.16 7.67
CA ARG A 213 6.64 14.37 7.49
C ARG A 213 5.37 14.11 6.68
N ALA A 214 5.51 13.47 5.51
CA ALA A 214 4.37 13.19 4.64
C ALA A 214 3.30 12.33 5.33
N GLN A 215 3.73 11.27 6.04
CA GLN A 215 2.81 10.43 6.82
C GLN A 215 2.12 11.23 7.93
N PHE A 216 2.86 12.08 8.64
CA PHE A 216 2.30 12.91 9.71
C PHE A 216 1.31 13.97 9.20
N LEU A 217 1.57 14.58 8.04
CA LEU A 217 0.65 15.53 7.42
C LEU A 217 -0.70 14.87 7.13
N VAL A 218 -0.68 13.69 6.49
CA VAL A 218 -1.88 12.93 6.14
C VAL A 218 -2.61 12.45 7.41
N LEU A 219 -1.89 11.87 8.36
CA LEU A 219 -2.50 11.29 9.56
C LEU A 219 -3.05 12.35 10.51
N ARG A 220 -2.47 13.54 10.57
CA ARG A 220 -2.95 14.64 11.43
C ARG A 220 -4.34 15.14 11.02
N GLU A 221 -4.70 15.00 9.75
CA GLU A 221 -6.00 15.46 9.22
C GLU A 221 -7.11 14.43 9.39
N GLN A 222 -6.78 13.20 9.82
CA GLN A 222 -7.74 12.12 10.02
C GLN A 222 -8.71 12.39 11.18
N GLU A 223 -9.94 11.91 11.03
CA GLU A 223 -11.03 12.12 11.99
C GLU A 223 -10.71 11.64 13.40
N PHE A 224 -9.97 10.51 13.55
CA PHE A 224 -9.59 10.00 14.86
C PHE A 224 -8.62 10.93 15.61
N VAL A 225 -7.79 11.70 14.89
CA VAL A 225 -6.90 12.71 15.50
C VAL A 225 -7.71 13.93 15.93
N GLN A 226 -8.66 14.35 15.09
CA GLN A 226 -9.56 15.46 15.43
C GLN A 226 -10.42 15.12 16.65
N ALA A 227 -10.94 13.89 16.73
CA ALA A 227 -11.68 13.39 17.88
C ALA A 227 -10.81 13.37 19.16
N ALA A 228 -9.57 12.88 19.08
CA ALA A 228 -8.65 12.89 20.22
C ALA A 228 -8.36 14.33 20.71
N ARG A 229 -8.24 15.28 19.79
CA ARG A 229 -8.06 16.70 20.11
C ARG A 229 -9.30 17.31 20.75
N ALA A 230 -10.49 16.99 20.26
CA ALA A 230 -11.76 17.43 20.85
C ALA A 230 -11.98 16.88 22.27
N LEU A 231 -11.46 15.69 22.56
CA LEU A 231 -11.44 15.08 23.90
C LEU A 231 -10.35 15.65 24.82
N GLY A 232 -9.62 16.70 24.41
CA GLY A 232 -8.61 17.36 25.22
C GLY A 232 -7.29 16.58 25.36
N ALA A 233 -7.02 15.61 24.48
CA ALA A 233 -5.74 14.89 24.51
C ALA A 233 -4.57 15.83 24.20
N SER A 234 -3.47 15.70 24.95
CA SER A 234 -2.27 16.50 24.69
C SER A 234 -1.63 16.12 23.36
N ASN A 235 -0.96 17.10 22.71
CA ASN A 235 -0.28 16.89 21.43
C ASN A 235 0.72 15.71 21.47
N LEU A 236 1.47 15.56 22.56
CA LEU A 236 2.40 14.43 22.74
C LEU A 236 1.66 13.09 22.80
N ARG A 237 0.52 13.03 23.49
CA ARG A 237 -0.30 11.82 23.54
C ARG A 237 -0.87 11.49 22.16
N ILE A 238 -1.31 12.48 21.40
CA ILE A 238 -1.79 12.31 20.02
C ILE A 238 -0.68 11.74 19.13
N ILE A 239 0.50 12.36 19.15
CA ILE A 239 1.65 11.94 18.34
C ILE A 239 2.02 10.49 18.65
N PHE A 240 2.29 10.14 19.91
CA PHE A 240 2.84 8.83 20.25
C PHE A 240 1.80 7.70 20.28
N ARG A 241 0.53 8.00 20.58
CA ARG A 241 -0.51 6.97 20.73
C ARG A 241 -1.36 6.78 19.47
N HIS A 242 -1.51 7.81 18.64
CA HIS A 242 -2.43 7.78 17.50
C HIS A 242 -1.74 7.96 16.15
N ILE A 243 -0.72 8.82 16.04
CA ILE A 243 -0.09 9.10 14.73
C ILE A 243 1.10 8.17 14.48
N LEU A 244 2.08 8.15 15.39
CA LEU A 244 3.34 7.42 15.21
C LEU A 244 3.13 5.92 14.91
N PRO A 245 2.27 5.17 15.63
CA PRO A 245 2.04 3.75 15.34
C PRO A 245 1.51 3.50 13.92
N ASN A 246 0.71 4.42 13.38
CA ASN A 246 0.17 4.34 12.03
C ASN A 246 1.19 4.79 10.97
N ALA A 247 2.16 5.63 11.33
CA ALA A 247 3.25 6.06 10.46
C ALA A 247 4.43 5.06 10.41
N LEU A 248 4.58 4.17 11.40
CA LEU A 248 5.76 3.31 11.54
C LEU A 248 5.97 2.34 10.37
N ALA A 249 4.92 1.83 9.74
CA ALA A 249 5.09 0.76 8.76
C ALA A 249 5.86 1.18 7.49
N PRO A 250 5.50 2.28 6.79
CA PRO A 250 6.32 2.81 5.71
C PRO A 250 7.77 3.11 6.14
N ILE A 251 7.95 3.54 7.39
CA ILE A 251 9.25 3.92 7.94
C ILE A 251 10.12 2.69 8.19
N ILE A 252 9.55 1.60 8.70
CA ILE A 252 10.26 0.33 8.90
C ILE A 252 10.72 -0.22 7.54
N VAL A 253 9.87 -0.15 6.52
CA VAL A 253 10.24 -0.58 5.16
C VAL A 253 11.38 0.28 4.62
N SER A 254 11.25 1.61 4.69
CA SER A 254 12.28 2.54 4.22
C SER A 254 13.59 2.37 4.99
N ALA A 255 13.54 2.19 6.31
CA ALA A 255 14.72 1.91 7.14
C ALA A 255 15.41 0.59 6.73
N THR A 256 14.63 -0.46 6.45
CA THR A 256 15.17 -1.75 6.01
C THR A 256 15.89 -1.61 4.67
N LEU A 257 15.25 -0.97 3.68
CA LEU A 257 15.87 -0.65 2.38
C LEU A 257 17.10 0.26 2.55
N GLY A 258 17.03 1.21 3.48
CA GLY A 258 18.13 2.11 3.83
C GLY A 258 19.37 1.37 4.33
N VAL A 259 19.21 0.28 5.10
CA VAL A 259 20.37 -0.53 5.55
C VAL A 259 21.09 -1.11 4.33
N SER A 260 20.34 -1.68 3.37
CA SER A 260 20.92 -2.20 2.12
C SER A 260 21.61 -1.09 1.33
N GLY A 261 20.96 0.08 1.17
CA GLY A 261 21.52 1.21 0.44
C GLY A 261 22.82 1.71 1.05
N ILE A 262 22.88 1.83 2.38
CA ILE A 262 24.08 2.29 3.08
C ILE A 262 25.20 1.25 3.04
N VAL A 263 24.90 -0.05 3.12
CA VAL A 263 25.92 -1.10 2.96
C VAL A 263 26.58 -0.99 1.58
N LEU A 264 25.80 -0.78 0.52
CA LEU A 264 26.32 -0.56 -0.83
C LEU A 264 27.11 0.76 -0.94
N LEU A 265 26.63 1.82 -0.31
CA LEU A 265 27.30 3.12 -0.28
C LEU A 265 28.65 3.06 0.45
N GLU A 266 28.71 2.40 1.61
CA GLU A 266 29.96 2.17 2.35
C GLU A 266 30.94 1.36 1.50
N ALA A 267 30.46 0.30 0.84
CA ALA A 267 31.28 -0.50 -0.05
C ALA A 267 31.84 0.34 -1.22
N ALA A 268 31.03 1.21 -1.82
CA ALA A 268 31.48 2.13 -2.87
C ALA A 268 32.53 3.13 -2.34
N LEU A 269 32.33 3.69 -1.15
CA LEU A 269 33.32 4.57 -0.52
C LEU A 269 34.63 3.84 -0.21
N GLY A 270 34.56 2.59 0.25
CA GLY A 270 35.75 1.78 0.54
C GLY A 270 36.51 1.39 -0.71
N PHE A 271 35.79 1.06 -1.77
CA PHE A 271 36.37 0.84 -3.09
C PHE A 271 37.13 2.08 -3.59
N LEU A 272 36.57 3.28 -3.38
CA LEU A 272 37.21 4.55 -3.75
C LEU A 272 38.32 5.01 -2.77
N GLY A 273 38.60 4.25 -1.70
CA GLY A 273 39.63 4.59 -0.71
C GLY A 273 39.21 5.67 0.30
N TYR A 274 37.93 6.03 0.35
CA TYR A 274 37.37 7.02 1.29
C TYR A 274 36.64 6.39 2.48
N SER A 275 36.67 5.06 2.63
CA SER A 275 36.18 4.36 3.82
C SER A 275 37.31 4.08 4.81
N ILE A 276 37.12 3.09 5.67
CA ILE A 276 37.99 2.71 6.78
C ILE A 276 39.39 2.39 6.25
N PRO A 277 40.48 2.90 6.83
CA PRO A 277 41.82 2.61 6.34
C PRO A 277 42.24 1.16 6.63
N PRO A 278 43.07 0.53 5.77
CA PRO A 278 43.75 -0.73 6.08
C PRO A 278 44.55 -0.61 7.40
N PRO A 279 44.66 -1.66 8.23
CA PRO A 279 44.42 -3.07 7.91
C PRO A 279 42.99 -3.57 8.21
N GLU A 280 42.04 -2.70 8.57
CA GLU A 280 40.67 -3.15 8.83
C GLU A 280 39.92 -3.50 7.53
N PRO A 281 39.41 -4.74 7.39
CA PRO A 281 38.66 -5.12 6.21
C PRO A 281 37.23 -4.56 6.26
N SER A 282 36.78 -4.00 5.15
CA SER A 282 35.36 -3.88 4.78
C SER A 282 35.20 -4.49 3.38
N TRP A 283 33.99 -4.89 3.00
CA TRP A 283 33.80 -5.48 1.66
C TRP A 283 34.21 -4.52 0.54
N GLY A 284 33.96 -3.21 0.71
CA GLY A 284 34.43 -2.19 -0.22
C GLY A 284 35.95 -2.13 -0.34
N ASN A 285 36.65 -2.11 0.80
CA ASN A 285 38.11 -2.08 0.82
C ASN A 285 38.75 -3.35 0.25
N MET A 286 38.12 -4.51 0.46
CA MET A 286 38.60 -5.77 -0.12
C MET A 286 38.50 -5.76 -1.64
N LEU A 287 37.55 -4.99 -2.19
CA LEU A 287 37.35 -4.84 -3.63
C LEU A 287 38.18 -3.71 -4.26
N SER A 288 38.83 -2.84 -3.48
CA SER A 288 39.56 -1.69 -4.05
C SER A 288 40.79 -2.08 -4.88
N GLN A 289 41.39 -3.25 -4.59
CA GLN A 289 42.54 -3.82 -5.33
C GLN A 289 42.12 -4.77 -6.46
N PHE A 290 40.89 -4.66 -6.96
CA PHE A 290 40.37 -5.59 -7.97
C PHE A 290 41.23 -5.66 -9.24
N GLU A 291 41.80 -4.54 -9.70
CA GLU A 291 42.64 -4.51 -10.91
C GLU A 291 43.87 -5.41 -10.74
N ASP A 292 44.58 -5.28 -9.61
CA ASP A 292 45.76 -6.07 -9.30
C ASP A 292 45.42 -7.56 -9.18
N TYR A 293 44.30 -7.90 -8.52
CA TYR A 293 43.87 -9.29 -8.35
C TYR A 293 43.40 -9.94 -9.66
N LEU A 294 42.76 -9.18 -10.56
CA LEU A 294 42.37 -9.68 -11.87
C LEU A 294 43.59 -9.92 -12.77
N LEU A 295 44.56 -8.99 -12.77
CA LEU A 295 45.79 -9.14 -13.55
C LEU A 295 46.64 -10.33 -13.09
N GLN A 296 46.59 -10.66 -11.80
CA GLN A 296 47.30 -11.81 -11.22
C GLN A 296 46.50 -13.13 -11.29
N ASN A 297 45.34 -13.14 -11.96
CA ASN A 297 44.43 -14.29 -12.08
C ASN A 297 43.92 -14.83 -10.72
N GLN A 298 43.80 -13.96 -9.72
CA GLN A 298 43.34 -14.27 -8.36
C GLN A 298 41.88 -13.85 -8.16
N THR A 299 40.99 -14.30 -9.06
CA THR A 299 39.60 -13.84 -9.15
C THR A 299 38.78 -14.13 -7.88
N TYR A 300 39.15 -15.15 -7.10
CA TYR A 300 38.45 -15.52 -5.87
C TYR A 300 38.46 -14.39 -4.81
N LEU A 301 39.52 -13.57 -4.77
CA LEU A 301 39.64 -12.41 -3.88
C LEU A 301 38.63 -11.30 -4.18
N VAL A 302 38.08 -11.28 -5.41
CA VAL A 302 37.03 -10.34 -5.81
C VAL A 302 35.64 -10.98 -5.66
N ILE A 303 35.51 -12.26 -6.07
CA ILE A 303 34.23 -12.96 -6.09
C ILE A 303 33.62 -13.09 -4.69
N PHE A 304 34.40 -13.47 -3.68
CA PHE A 304 33.87 -13.68 -2.32
C PHE A 304 33.28 -12.40 -1.70
N PRO A 305 34.00 -11.26 -1.61
CA PRO A 305 33.44 -10.03 -1.08
C PRO A 305 32.30 -9.47 -1.94
N ALA A 306 32.38 -9.55 -3.28
CA ALA A 306 31.30 -9.10 -4.16
C ALA A 306 30.01 -9.93 -3.97
N THR A 307 30.14 -11.25 -3.86
CA THR A 307 28.99 -12.15 -3.64
C THR A 307 28.38 -11.91 -2.27
N ALA A 308 29.19 -11.74 -1.23
CA ALA A 308 28.71 -11.44 0.11
C ALA A 308 27.94 -10.12 0.17
N LEU A 309 28.44 -9.08 -0.52
CA LEU A 309 27.79 -7.78 -0.64
C LEU A 309 26.42 -7.89 -1.35
N VAL A 310 26.38 -8.53 -2.53
CA VAL A 310 25.15 -8.69 -3.33
C VAL A 310 24.11 -9.54 -2.60
N LEU A 311 24.51 -10.67 -2.02
CA LEU A 311 23.59 -11.54 -1.28
C LEU A 311 23.01 -10.84 -0.06
N THR A 312 23.82 -10.07 0.68
CA THR A 312 23.36 -9.32 1.85
C THR A 312 22.34 -8.25 1.44
N ALA A 313 22.65 -7.46 0.41
CA ALA A 313 21.73 -6.46 -0.13
C ALA A 313 20.41 -7.11 -0.61
N LEU A 314 20.49 -8.20 -1.38
CA LEU A 314 19.33 -8.93 -1.85
C LEU A 314 18.47 -9.48 -0.69
N CYS A 315 19.10 -10.07 0.33
CA CYS A 315 18.38 -10.62 1.47
C CYS A 315 17.64 -9.56 2.28
N ILE A 316 18.22 -8.35 2.42
CA ILE A 316 17.57 -7.22 3.07
C ILE A 316 16.37 -6.72 2.24
N ASN A 317 16.51 -6.65 0.91
CA ASN A 317 15.48 -6.14 0.02
C ASN A 317 14.31 -7.12 -0.23
N LEU A 318 14.54 -8.43 -0.14
CA LEU A 318 13.52 -9.46 -0.38
C LEU A 318 12.48 -9.63 0.76
N GLY A 319 12.57 -8.84 1.83
CA GLY A 319 11.69 -8.93 3.01
C GLY A 319 10.30 -8.27 2.89
N GLY A 320 9.91 -7.71 1.73
CA GLY A 320 8.81 -6.72 1.67
C GLY A 320 7.79 -6.84 0.55
N THR A 321 7.34 -8.03 0.15
CA THR A 321 6.23 -8.14 -0.83
C THR A 321 4.87 -7.94 -0.17
N VAL A 322 4.11 -6.94 -0.63
CA VAL A 322 2.73 -6.70 -0.23
C VAL A 322 1.78 -7.35 -1.23
N LYS A 323 0.80 -8.09 -0.72
CA LYS A 323 -0.34 -8.54 -1.53
C LYS A 323 -1.47 -7.52 -1.42
N ALA A 324 -1.47 -6.53 -2.31
CA ALA A 324 -2.55 -5.54 -2.36
C ALA A 324 -3.87 -6.13 -2.90
N VAL A 325 -3.77 -7.17 -3.72
CA VAL A 325 -4.86 -7.98 -4.24
C VAL A 325 -4.45 -9.44 -4.11
N ASP A 326 -5.33 -10.30 -3.57
CA ASP A 326 -5.01 -11.69 -3.24
C ASP A 326 -6.16 -12.63 -3.65
N GLY A 327 -6.16 -13.05 -4.91
CA GLY A 327 -7.13 -14.03 -5.42
C GLY A 327 -8.56 -13.47 -5.59
N VAL A 328 -8.68 -12.25 -6.14
CA VAL A 328 -9.96 -11.65 -6.49
C VAL A 328 -10.52 -12.32 -7.74
N ASN A 329 -11.76 -12.82 -7.64
CA ASN A 329 -12.54 -13.33 -8.77
C ASN A 329 -13.76 -12.43 -8.94
N LEU A 330 -13.85 -11.74 -10.06
CA LEU A 330 -14.93 -10.81 -10.36
C LEU A 330 -15.41 -11.03 -11.80
N THR A 331 -16.73 -11.01 -11.99
CA THR A 331 -17.35 -11.09 -13.32
C THR A 331 -18.21 -9.85 -13.52
N ILE A 332 -18.02 -9.18 -14.66
CA ILE A 332 -18.76 -7.98 -15.03
C ILE A 332 -19.58 -8.33 -16.28
N PRO A 333 -20.89 -8.62 -16.15
CA PRO A 333 -21.72 -8.95 -17.30
C PRO A 333 -21.87 -7.74 -18.23
N ALA A 334 -22.04 -8.02 -19.53
CA ALA A 334 -22.40 -6.99 -20.50
C ALA A 334 -23.69 -6.27 -20.05
N LYS A 335 -23.75 -4.94 -20.26
CA LYS A 335 -24.90 -4.10 -19.88
C LYS A 335 -25.26 -4.13 -18.39
N ALA A 336 -24.36 -4.60 -17.51
CA ALA A 336 -24.55 -4.59 -16.07
C ALA A 336 -23.62 -3.58 -15.39
N THR A 337 -24.06 -3.06 -14.25
CA THR A 337 -23.25 -2.28 -13.33
C THR A 337 -22.89 -3.15 -12.14
N VAL A 338 -21.60 -3.36 -11.93
CA VAL A 338 -21.05 -4.08 -10.77
C VAL A 338 -20.37 -3.08 -9.84
N GLY A 339 -20.82 -3.03 -8.59
CA GLY A 339 -20.18 -2.23 -7.55
C GLY A 339 -19.01 -2.98 -6.90
N LEU A 340 -17.85 -2.35 -6.78
CA LEU A 340 -16.73 -2.85 -5.96
C LEU A 340 -16.52 -1.90 -4.78
N VAL A 341 -16.88 -2.35 -3.59
CA VAL A 341 -16.97 -1.51 -2.38
C VAL A 341 -16.04 -1.98 -1.28
N GLY A 342 -15.66 -1.08 -0.38
CA GLY A 342 -14.83 -1.39 0.78
C GLY A 342 -14.10 -0.16 1.32
N GLU A 343 -13.53 -0.27 2.51
CA GLU A 343 -12.76 0.80 3.16
C GLU A 343 -11.52 1.18 2.33
N SER A 344 -10.98 2.39 2.57
CA SER A 344 -9.74 2.82 1.91
C SER A 344 -8.60 1.84 2.18
N GLY A 345 -7.76 1.58 1.17
CA GLY A 345 -6.67 0.61 1.26
C GLY A 345 -7.09 -0.87 1.15
N SER A 346 -8.35 -1.19 0.84
CA SER A 346 -8.81 -2.58 0.68
C SER A 346 -8.37 -3.27 -0.62
N GLY A 347 -7.80 -2.53 -1.59
CA GLY A 347 -7.28 -3.06 -2.86
C GLY A 347 -8.11 -2.76 -4.11
N LYS A 348 -9.17 -1.94 -4.01
CA LYS A 348 -10.12 -1.64 -5.11
C LYS A 348 -9.44 -1.00 -6.33
N SER A 349 -8.72 0.11 -6.14
CA SER A 349 -8.02 0.81 -7.21
C SER A 349 -6.93 -0.04 -7.85
N ILE A 350 -6.19 -0.81 -7.04
CA ILE A 350 -5.18 -1.75 -7.57
C ILE A 350 -5.82 -2.86 -8.41
N THR A 351 -7.04 -3.28 -8.08
CA THR A 351 -7.80 -4.25 -8.90
C THR A 351 -8.13 -3.65 -10.27
N ALA A 352 -8.61 -2.41 -10.32
CA ALA A 352 -8.86 -1.70 -11.59
C ALA A 352 -7.58 -1.49 -12.42
N LEU A 353 -6.51 -1.01 -11.79
CA LEU A 353 -5.22 -0.80 -12.47
C LEU A 353 -4.61 -2.12 -12.97
N SER A 354 -4.86 -3.23 -12.28
CA SER A 354 -4.42 -4.57 -12.74
C SER A 354 -5.15 -4.99 -14.02
N VAL A 355 -6.47 -4.74 -14.11
CA VAL A 355 -7.25 -4.99 -15.33
C VAL A 355 -6.73 -4.16 -16.50
N MET A 356 -6.40 -2.89 -16.27
CA MET A 356 -5.91 -1.97 -17.30
C MET A 356 -4.41 -2.11 -17.61
N ARG A 357 -3.68 -2.99 -16.89
CA ARG A 357 -2.21 -3.08 -16.94
C ARG A 357 -1.51 -1.72 -16.75
N LEU A 358 -2.00 -0.95 -15.79
CA LEU A 358 -1.49 0.38 -15.43
C LEU A 358 -0.84 0.39 -14.02
N LEU A 359 -0.36 -0.76 -13.54
CA LEU A 359 0.38 -0.81 -12.28
C LEU A 359 1.71 -0.04 -12.38
N GLU A 360 2.08 0.65 -11.30
CA GLU A 360 3.38 1.30 -11.18
C GLU A 360 4.54 0.30 -11.16
N LYS A 361 5.78 0.75 -11.39
CA LYS A 361 6.99 -0.10 -11.50
C LYS A 361 7.27 -0.99 -10.27
N ASN A 362 6.72 -0.65 -9.12
CA ASN A 362 6.82 -1.38 -7.86
C ASN A 362 5.72 -2.45 -7.69
N GLY A 363 4.71 -2.47 -8.57
CA GLY A 363 3.64 -3.46 -8.61
C GLY A 363 3.86 -4.48 -9.73
N ARG A 364 3.42 -5.71 -9.50
CA ARG A 364 3.37 -6.74 -10.55
C ARG A 364 2.17 -7.64 -10.37
N ILE A 365 1.61 -8.11 -11.48
CA ILE A 365 0.59 -9.16 -11.47
C ILE A 365 1.31 -10.49 -11.30
N ALA A 366 1.21 -11.09 -10.11
CA ALA A 366 1.93 -12.33 -9.80
C ALA A 366 1.35 -13.56 -10.52
N SER A 367 0.02 -13.59 -10.70
CA SER A 367 -0.72 -14.70 -11.32
C SER A 367 -2.17 -14.28 -11.55
N GLY A 368 -2.86 -14.92 -12.51
CA GLY A 368 -4.27 -14.69 -12.80
C GLY A 368 -4.53 -14.65 -14.30
N ARG A 369 -5.77 -14.33 -14.68
CA ARG A 369 -6.19 -14.06 -16.06
C ARG A 369 -7.23 -12.96 -16.04
N VAL A 370 -7.24 -12.11 -17.05
CA VAL A 370 -8.24 -11.03 -17.20
C VAL A 370 -8.87 -11.20 -18.57
N TRP A 371 -10.05 -11.83 -18.59
CA TRP A 371 -10.79 -12.07 -19.82
C TRP A 371 -11.65 -10.87 -20.18
N PHE A 372 -11.46 -10.37 -21.39
CA PHE A 372 -12.37 -9.44 -22.05
C PHE A 372 -12.80 -10.09 -23.37
N HIS A 373 -14.11 -10.35 -23.50
CA HIS A 373 -14.63 -11.30 -24.50
C HIS A 373 -13.87 -12.63 -24.43
N ASP A 374 -13.29 -13.10 -25.54
CA ASP A 374 -12.55 -14.36 -25.63
C ASP A 374 -11.02 -14.17 -25.53
N GLN A 375 -10.55 -13.00 -25.09
CA GLN A 375 -9.14 -12.63 -25.06
C GLN A 375 -8.64 -12.39 -23.63
N ASP A 376 -7.48 -12.97 -23.27
CA ASP A 376 -6.81 -12.69 -22.00
C ASP A 376 -5.89 -11.46 -22.13
N LEU A 377 -6.30 -10.34 -21.54
CA LEU A 377 -5.61 -9.04 -21.61
C LEU A 377 -4.18 -9.11 -21.07
N LEU A 378 -3.89 -10.05 -20.17
CA LEU A 378 -2.55 -10.19 -19.57
C LEU A 378 -1.52 -10.75 -20.55
N THR A 379 -1.96 -11.36 -21.65
CA THR A 379 -1.08 -11.99 -22.65
C THR A 379 -0.75 -11.08 -23.84
N LEU A 380 -1.41 -9.92 -23.93
CA LEU A 380 -1.26 -9.01 -25.06
C LEU A 380 0.08 -8.27 -25.05
N SER A 381 0.53 -7.89 -26.23
CA SER A 381 1.55 -6.85 -26.37
C SER A 381 1.01 -5.50 -25.88
N ASP A 382 1.92 -4.56 -25.59
CA ASP A 382 1.51 -3.22 -25.17
C ASP A 382 0.77 -2.44 -26.27
N ASP A 383 1.11 -2.68 -27.55
CA ASP A 383 0.44 -2.09 -28.72
C ASP A 383 -1.01 -2.58 -28.84
N GLU A 384 -1.24 -3.90 -28.73
CA GLU A 384 -2.61 -4.47 -28.72
C GLU A 384 -3.43 -3.96 -27.53
N MET A 385 -2.79 -3.81 -26.37
CA MET A 385 -3.44 -3.26 -25.19
C MET A 385 -3.69 -1.75 -25.31
N GLN A 386 -2.98 -1.03 -26.19
CA GLN A 386 -3.23 0.38 -26.48
C GLN A 386 -4.50 0.55 -27.33
N ASP A 387 -4.80 -0.37 -28.25
CA ASP A 387 -6.03 -0.34 -29.04
C ASP A 387 -7.29 -0.55 -28.19
N ILE A 388 -7.18 -1.36 -27.14
CA ILE A 388 -8.29 -1.62 -26.19
C ILE A 388 -8.47 -0.46 -25.21
N ARG A 389 -7.36 0.10 -24.70
CA ARG A 389 -7.38 1.18 -23.69
C ARG A 389 -7.90 2.47 -24.30
N GLY A 390 -8.94 3.04 -23.70
CA GLY A 390 -9.54 4.29 -24.15
C GLY A 390 -10.54 4.11 -25.30
N ASN A 391 -10.65 2.92 -25.89
CA ASN A 391 -11.68 2.58 -26.87
C ASN A 391 -12.71 1.61 -26.29
N ASP A 392 -12.36 0.32 -26.17
CA ASP A 392 -13.28 -0.72 -25.70
C ASP A 392 -13.40 -0.69 -24.18
N ILE A 393 -12.30 -0.37 -23.49
CA ILE A 393 -12.25 -0.21 -22.04
C ILE A 393 -11.68 1.17 -21.69
N SER A 394 -12.48 1.96 -20.99
CA SER A 394 -12.05 3.28 -20.48
C SER A 394 -12.11 3.34 -18.96
N MET A 395 -11.26 4.19 -18.38
CA MET A 395 -11.15 4.37 -16.94
C MET A 395 -11.32 5.83 -16.54
N ILE A 396 -12.14 6.08 -15.51
CA ILE A 396 -12.18 7.34 -14.76
C ILE A 396 -11.31 7.13 -13.52
N PHE A 397 -10.18 7.85 -13.44
CA PHE A 397 -9.24 7.76 -12.32
C PHE A 397 -9.71 8.54 -11.10
N GLN A 398 -9.22 8.19 -9.91
CA GLN A 398 -9.57 8.86 -8.66
C GLN A 398 -9.09 10.33 -8.61
N GLU A 399 -7.91 10.65 -9.16
CA GLU A 399 -7.31 11.98 -9.10
C GLU A 399 -7.15 12.62 -10.50
N PRO A 400 -7.94 13.66 -10.85
CA PRO A 400 -7.89 14.27 -12.18
C PRO A 400 -6.61 15.08 -12.45
N MET A 401 -5.85 15.44 -11.42
CA MET A 401 -4.64 16.25 -11.53
C MET A 401 -3.46 15.50 -12.13
N THR A 402 -3.38 14.20 -11.87
CA THR A 402 -2.35 13.33 -12.43
C THR A 402 -2.74 12.81 -13.81
N ALA A 403 -4.04 12.80 -14.12
CA ALA A 403 -4.57 12.31 -15.39
C ALA A 403 -4.50 13.32 -16.54
N LEU A 404 -4.59 14.64 -16.27
CA LEU A 404 -4.56 15.67 -17.32
C LEU A 404 -3.16 16.25 -17.50
N ASN A 405 -2.69 16.31 -18.75
CA ASN A 405 -1.43 16.94 -19.08
C ASN A 405 -1.56 18.47 -19.01
N PRO A 406 -0.78 19.17 -18.14
CA PRO A 406 -0.93 20.60 -17.90
C PRO A 406 -0.51 21.49 -19.07
N VAL A 407 0.22 20.96 -20.06
CA VAL A 407 0.73 21.73 -21.21
C VAL A 407 -0.13 21.65 -22.47
N PHE A 408 -1.24 20.90 -22.43
CA PHE A 408 -2.21 20.82 -23.52
C PHE A 408 -3.57 21.36 -23.08
N THR A 409 -4.36 21.87 -24.02
CA THR A 409 -5.73 22.29 -23.70
C THR A 409 -6.61 21.06 -23.41
N VAL A 410 -7.67 21.24 -22.64
CA VAL A 410 -8.57 20.14 -22.29
C VAL A 410 -9.33 19.60 -23.50
N GLY A 411 -9.63 20.47 -24.47
CA GLY A 411 -10.29 20.07 -25.72
C GLY A 411 -9.38 19.22 -26.59
N ASP A 412 -8.09 19.56 -26.68
CA ASP A 412 -7.12 18.77 -27.45
C ASP A 412 -6.93 17.37 -26.87
N GLN A 413 -6.85 17.26 -25.53
CA GLN A 413 -6.70 15.96 -24.85
C GLN A 413 -7.92 15.03 -25.07
N ILE A 414 -9.14 15.58 -25.01
CA ILE A 414 -10.34 14.79 -25.33
C ILE A 414 -10.37 14.43 -26.83
N ALA A 415 -10.03 15.38 -27.69
CA ALA A 415 -10.04 15.16 -29.14
C ALA A 415 -8.98 14.14 -29.57
N GLU A 416 -7.83 14.07 -28.90
CA GLU A 416 -6.78 13.09 -29.13
C GLU A 416 -7.30 11.65 -28.99
N ALA A 417 -7.95 11.35 -27.86
CA ALA A 417 -8.56 10.03 -27.62
C ALA A 417 -9.55 9.65 -28.73
N VAL A 418 -10.43 10.57 -29.10
CA VAL A 418 -11.42 10.34 -30.17
C VAL A 418 -10.74 10.10 -31.52
N ARG A 419 -9.73 10.90 -31.88
CA ARG A 419 -9.02 10.78 -33.15
C ARG A 419 -8.24 9.47 -33.25
N LEU A 420 -7.58 9.08 -32.15
CA LEU A 420 -6.77 7.86 -32.09
C LEU A 420 -7.63 6.62 -32.35
N HIS A 421 -8.80 6.54 -31.72
CA HIS A 421 -9.61 5.32 -31.74
C HIS A 421 -10.72 5.33 -32.81
N GLN A 422 -11.29 6.49 -33.14
CA GLN A 422 -12.39 6.59 -34.11
C GLN A 422 -11.93 7.01 -35.52
N LYS A 423 -10.63 7.29 -35.71
CA LYS A 423 -10.02 7.66 -37.01
C LYS A 423 -10.71 8.86 -37.67
N VAL A 424 -11.16 9.81 -36.86
CA VAL A 424 -11.77 11.07 -37.32
C VAL A 424 -10.73 12.16 -37.52
N ASP A 425 -11.07 13.19 -38.30
CA ASP A 425 -10.21 14.35 -38.47
C ASP A 425 -10.15 15.24 -37.20
N GLN A 426 -9.26 16.23 -37.22
CA GLN A 426 -9.05 17.11 -36.07
C GLN A 426 -10.31 17.91 -35.71
N GLN A 427 -11.07 18.36 -36.71
CA GLN A 427 -12.24 19.20 -36.48
C GLN A 427 -13.39 18.40 -35.87
N ALA A 428 -13.63 17.19 -36.36
CA ALA A 428 -14.60 16.26 -35.82
C ALA A 428 -14.24 15.85 -34.39
N GLY A 429 -12.97 15.53 -34.12
CA GLY A 429 -12.48 15.24 -32.76
C GLY A 429 -12.72 16.40 -31.79
N PHE A 430 -12.41 17.64 -32.20
CA PHE A 430 -12.61 18.82 -31.35
C PHE A 430 -14.11 19.14 -31.15
N ASN A 431 -14.94 18.94 -32.17
CA ASN A 431 -16.39 19.07 -32.05
C ASN A 431 -16.96 18.04 -31.06
N ARG A 432 -16.48 16.79 -31.11
CA ARG A 432 -16.84 15.75 -30.14
C ARG A 432 -16.38 16.13 -28.73
N ALA A 433 -15.18 16.70 -28.57
CA ALA A 433 -14.72 17.20 -27.27
C ALA A 433 -15.66 18.26 -26.69
N ILE A 434 -16.10 19.25 -27.50
CA ILE A 434 -17.06 20.27 -27.07
C ILE A 434 -18.40 19.64 -26.66
N GLU A 435 -18.87 18.65 -27.42
CA GLU A 435 -20.09 17.92 -27.10
C GLU A 435 -19.98 17.19 -25.76
N MET A 436 -18.87 16.48 -25.54
CA MET A 436 -18.64 15.76 -24.29
C MET A 436 -18.56 16.70 -23.09
N LEU A 437 -17.87 17.84 -23.23
CA LEU A 437 -17.83 18.89 -22.20
C LEU A 437 -19.23 19.42 -21.87
N ARG A 438 -20.11 19.57 -22.86
CA ARG A 438 -21.51 19.95 -22.65
C ARG A 438 -22.27 18.88 -21.86
N LEU A 439 -22.11 17.60 -22.20
CA LEU A 439 -22.81 16.48 -21.55
C LEU A 439 -22.44 16.34 -20.08
N VAL A 440 -21.16 16.53 -19.72
CA VAL A 440 -20.71 16.52 -18.32
C VAL A 440 -21.05 17.80 -17.55
N GLY A 441 -21.77 18.76 -18.17
CA GLY A 441 -22.26 19.96 -17.50
C GLY A 441 -21.22 21.09 -17.38
N ILE A 442 -20.23 21.14 -18.27
CA ILE A 442 -19.33 22.31 -18.35
C ILE A 442 -20.02 23.45 -19.09
N SER A 443 -20.19 24.57 -18.39
CA SER A 443 -20.73 25.81 -18.97
C SER A 443 -19.75 26.43 -19.97
N ASP A 444 -20.29 26.93 -21.08
CA ASP A 444 -19.51 27.48 -22.20
C ASP A 444 -18.41 26.52 -22.71
N PRO A 445 -18.79 25.31 -23.18
CA PRO A 445 -17.85 24.24 -23.50
C PRO A 445 -16.88 24.63 -24.62
N LYS A 446 -17.29 25.50 -25.55
CA LYS A 446 -16.42 26.01 -26.63
C LYS A 446 -15.25 26.81 -26.09
N ARG A 447 -15.50 27.70 -25.12
CA ARG A 447 -14.44 28.47 -24.47
C ARG A 447 -13.59 27.57 -23.58
N ARG A 448 -14.23 26.72 -22.77
CA ARG A 448 -13.54 25.83 -21.81
C ARG A 448 -12.64 24.80 -22.50
N ALA A 449 -13.02 24.30 -23.68
CA ALA A 449 -12.19 23.40 -24.49
C ALA A 449 -10.80 23.98 -24.80
N ARG A 450 -10.68 25.30 -24.92
CA ARG A 450 -9.40 25.98 -25.24
C ARG A 450 -8.57 26.33 -24.01
N GLN A 451 -9.04 25.97 -22.82
CA GLN A 451 -8.33 26.24 -21.57
C GLN A 451 -7.42 25.09 -21.19
N TYR A 452 -6.37 25.41 -20.45
CA TYR A 452 -5.47 24.45 -19.85
C TYR A 452 -6.05 23.93 -18.52
N PRO A 453 -5.64 22.73 -18.07
CA PRO A 453 -6.11 22.17 -16.80
C PRO A 453 -5.97 23.15 -15.63
N HIS A 454 -4.84 23.85 -15.52
CA HIS A 454 -4.55 24.78 -14.42
C HIS A 454 -5.52 25.98 -14.34
N GLU A 455 -6.26 26.28 -15.41
CA GLU A 455 -7.27 27.36 -15.47
C GLU A 455 -8.69 26.91 -15.04
N LEU A 456 -8.87 25.61 -14.76
CA LEU A 456 -10.16 25.01 -14.36
C LEU A 456 -10.20 24.72 -12.86
N SER A 457 -11.41 24.71 -12.27
CA SER A 457 -11.60 24.23 -10.89
C SER A 457 -11.42 22.71 -10.78
N GLY A 458 -11.18 22.18 -9.58
CA GLY A 458 -11.04 20.72 -9.36
C GLY A 458 -12.22 19.91 -9.92
N GLY A 459 -13.45 20.31 -9.62
CA GLY A 459 -14.65 19.66 -10.18
C GLY A 459 -14.83 19.87 -11.70
N MET A 460 -14.29 20.93 -12.30
CA MET A 460 -14.23 21.05 -13.77
C MET A 460 -13.20 20.07 -14.35
N ARG A 461 -12.03 19.91 -13.74
CA ARG A 461 -11.01 18.94 -14.18
C ARG A 461 -11.53 17.51 -14.09
N GLN A 462 -12.24 17.16 -13.02
CA GLN A 462 -12.88 15.85 -12.90
C GLN A 462 -13.92 15.61 -14.01
N ARG A 463 -14.74 16.61 -14.31
CA ARG A 463 -15.68 16.55 -15.44
C ARG A 463 -14.99 16.39 -16.79
N VAL A 464 -13.87 17.08 -17.01
CA VAL A 464 -13.05 16.90 -18.23
C VAL A 464 -12.53 15.47 -18.33
N MET A 465 -12.00 14.90 -17.24
CA MET A 465 -11.53 13.51 -17.21
C MET A 465 -12.66 12.51 -17.50
N ILE A 466 -13.85 12.75 -16.93
CA ILE A 466 -15.04 11.96 -17.25
C ILE A 466 -15.39 12.11 -18.74
N ALA A 467 -15.44 13.33 -19.27
CA ALA A 467 -15.71 13.59 -20.69
C ALA A 467 -14.73 12.86 -21.61
N MET A 468 -13.44 12.82 -21.25
CA MET A 468 -12.40 12.10 -21.97
C MET A 468 -12.65 10.59 -21.97
N ALA A 469 -12.87 9.98 -20.80
CA ALA A 469 -13.12 8.56 -20.66
C ALA A 469 -14.37 8.08 -21.40
N LEU A 470 -15.39 8.95 -21.52
CA LEU A 470 -16.66 8.64 -22.17
C LEU A 470 -16.69 9.00 -23.67
N SER A 471 -15.66 9.68 -24.18
CA SER A 471 -15.69 10.27 -25.53
C SER A 471 -15.79 9.24 -26.65
N THR A 472 -15.30 8.02 -26.40
CA THR A 472 -15.22 6.89 -27.34
C THR A 472 -16.35 5.88 -27.21
N ASN A 473 -17.29 6.05 -26.27
CA ASN A 473 -18.40 5.12 -25.97
C ASN A 473 -17.90 3.69 -25.65
N PRO A 474 -17.15 3.51 -24.55
CA PRO A 474 -16.53 2.23 -24.23
C PRO A 474 -17.55 1.12 -23.94
N GLU A 475 -17.21 -0.12 -24.27
CA GLU A 475 -17.99 -1.30 -23.89
C GLU A 475 -17.90 -1.59 -22.38
N LEU A 476 -16.76 -1.28 -21.76
CA LEU A 476 -16.56 -1.33 -20.32
C LEU A 476 -16.03 0.00 -19.78
N LEU A 477 -16.78 0.60 -18.87
CA LEU A 477 -16.35 1.77 -18.10
C LEU A 477 -15.92 1.34 -16.68
N ILE A 478 -14.65 1.52 -16.35
CA ILE A 478 -14.14 1.38 -14.99
C ILE A 478 -14.15 2.76 -14.33
N ALA A 479 -14.94 2.95 -13.29
CA ALA A 479 -15.08 4.24 -12.62
C ALA A 479 -14.58 4.16 -11.19
N ASP A 480 -13.37 4.69 -10.93
CA ASP A 480 -12.73 4.69 -9.61
C ASP A 480 -12.99 5.99 -8.87
N GLU A 481 -13.90 5.93 -7.89
CA GLU A 481 -14.36 7.06 -7.09
C GLU A 481 -14.74 8.29 -7.94
N PRO A 482 -15.60 8.11 -8.97
CA PRO A 482 -15.80 9.10 -10.03
C PRO A 482 -16.50 10.39 -9.57
N THR A 483 -16.98 10.46 -8.33
CA THR A 483 -17.79 11.58 -7.80
C THR A 483 -17.26 12.18 -6.51
N THR A 484 -16.15 11.71 -5.95
CA THR A 484 -15.69 12.12 -4.60
C THR A 484 -15.39 13.62 -4.46
N ALA A 485 -14.96 14.31 -5.53
CA ALA A 485 -14.67 15.75 -5.50
C ALA A 485 -15.75 16.64 -6.17
N LEU A 486 -16.97 16.09 -6.35
CA LEU A 486 -18.11 16.79 -6.96
C LEU A 486 -19.16 17.15 -5.91
N ASP A 487 -19.86 18.27 -6.12
CA ASP A 487 -21.04 18.59 -5.32
C ASP A 487 -22.19 17.61 -5.63
N VAL A 488 -23.14 17.48 -4.70
CA VAL A 488 -24.26 16.53 -4.79
C VAL A 488 -25.08 16.69 -6.08
N THR A 489 -25.21 17.91 -6.62
CA THR A 489 -25.99 18.15 -7.84
C THR A 489 -25.25 17.62 -9.07
N ILE A 490 -23.95 17.93 -9.17
CA ILE A 490 -23.12 17.44 -10.28
C ILE A 490 -22.87 15.94 -10.16
N GLN A 491 -22.69 15.40 -8.96
CA GLN A 491 -22.64 13.95 -8.73
C GLN A 491 -23.87 13.26 -9.33
N ALA A 492 -25.08 13.72 -9.00
CA ALA A 492 -26.32 13.16 -9.55
C ALA A 492 -26.37 13.25 -11.09
N GLN A 493 -25.86 14.33 -11.67
CA GLN A 493 -25.77 14.49 -13.13
C GLN A 493 -24.81 13.46 -13.75
N ILE A 494 -23.63 13.26 -13.17
CA ILE A 494 -22.63 12.29 -13.67
C ILE A 494 -23.16 10.86 -13.55
N LEU A 495 -23.80 10.51 -12.43
CA LEU A 495 -24.41 9.19 -12.27
C LEU A 495 -25.52 8.94 -13.31
N ARG A 496 -26.34 9.95 -13.63
CA ARG A 496 -27.30 9.86 -14.74
C ARG A 496 -26.63 9.67 -16.09
N LEU A 497 -25.53 10.38 -16.38
CA LEU A 497 -24.78 10.20 -17.62
C LEU A 497 -24.22 8.77 -17.75
N MET A 498 -23.66 8.23 -16.67
CA MET A 498 -23.20 6.84 -16.63
C MET A 498 -24.35 5.85 -16.83
N ARG A 499 -25.52 6.11 -16.23
CA ARG A 499 -26.72 5.29 -16.43
C ARG A 499 -27.20 5.32 -17.88
N ASN A 500 -27.15 6.50 -18.53
CA ASN A 500 -27.50 6.64 -19.94
C ASN A 500 -26.52 5.88 -20.82
N LEU A 501 -25.22 5.87 -20.50
CA LEU A 501 -24.23 5.07 -21.23
C LEU A 501 -24.56 3.57 -21.19
N LYS A 502 -24.88 3.05 -20.02
CA LYS A 502 -25.36 1.67 -19.86
C LYS A 502 -26.60 1.39 -20.72
N GLY A 503 -27.59 2.28 -20.69
CA GLY A 503 -28.87 2.09 -21.37
C GLY A 503 -28.83 2.25 -22.89
N GLU A 504 -28.19 3.31 -23.38
CA GLU A 504 -28.18 3.71 -24.79
C GLU A 504 -27.07 3.00 -25.58
N PHE A 505 -25.87 2.86 -25.00
CA PHE A 505 -24.71 2.29 -25.68
C PHE A 505 -24.43 0.84 -25.29
N GLY A 506 -25.16 0.32 -24.30
CA GLY A 506 -24.99 -1.06 -23.83
C GLY A 506 -23.70 -1.31 -23.06
N SER A 507 -23.06 -0.26 -22.55
CA SER A 507 -21.81 -0.36 -21.78
C SER A 507 -22.03 -1.12 -20.46
N ALA A 508 -21.08 -1.97 -20.09
CA ALA A 508 -20.92 -2.45 -18.73
C ALA A 508 -20.17 -1.42 -17.88
N ILE A 509 -20.42 -1.41 -16.57
CA ILE A 509 -19.79 -0.47 -15.64
C ILE A 509 -19.24 -1.22 -14.43
N LEU A 510 -17.94 -1.07 -14.17
CA LEU A 510 -17.35 -1.38 -12.86
C LEU A 510 -17.30 -0.09 -12.05
N LEU A 511 -18.19 0.05 -11.07
CA LEU A 511 -18.24 1.23 -10.21
C LEU A 511 -17.50 0.94 -8.90
N ILE A 512 -16.35 1.58 -8.71
CA ILE A 512 -15.61 1.54 -7.45
C ILE A 512 -15.97 2.79 -6.64
N THR A 513 -16.53 2.60 -5.46
CA THR A 513 -16.89 3.70 -4.57
C THR A 513 -16.96 3.22 -3.13
N HIS A 514 -16.81 4.15 -2.19
CA HIS A 514 -17.09 3.95 -0.78
C HIS A 514 -18.51 4.43 -0.40
N ASP A 515 -19.23 5.09 -1.31
CA ASP A 515 -20.60 5.55 -1.11
C ASP A 515 -21.61 4.43 -1.41
N LEU A 516 -22.06 3.77 -0.35
CA LEU A 516 -23.06 2.70 -0.43
C LEU A 516 -24.46 3.22 -0.82
N GLY A 517 -24.74 4.53 -0.72
CA GLY A 517 -25.97 5.10 -1.26
C GLY A 517 -25.97 5.08 -2.78
N VAL A 518 -24.86 5.50 -3.39
CA VAL A 518 -24.67 5.45 -4.86
C VAL A 518 -24.74 4.02 -5.38
N VAL A 519 -24.13 3.07 -4.65
CA VAL A 519 -24.13 1.65 -5.02
C VAL A 519 -25.55 1.09 -5.07
N ALA A 520 -26.37 1.41 -4.07
CA ALA A 520 -27.77 0.97 -4.00
C ALA A 520 -28.60 1.48 -5.19
N GLU A 521 -28.28 2.67 -5.72
CA GLU A 521 -29.01 3.29 -6.83
C GLU A 521 -28.49 2.85 -8.22
N MET A 522 -27.20 2.52 -8.34
CA MET A 522 -26.53 2.36 -9.64
C MET A 522 -26.20 0.92 -10.01
N CYS A 523 -25.98 0.05 -9.02
CA CYS A 523 -25.41 -1.29 -9.25
C CYS A 523 -26.49 -2.37 -9.32
N ASP A 524 -26.33 -3.34 -10.22
CA ASP A 524 -27.16 -4.55 -10.27
C ASP A 524 -26.65 -5.61 -9.28
N SER A 525 -25.33 -5.65 -9.09
CA SER A 525 -24.68 -6.51 -8.09
C SER A 525 -23.48 -5.81 -7.46
N VAL A 526 -23.06 -6.29 -6.30
CA VAL A 526 -22.01 -5.68 -5.48
C VAL A 526 -21.05 -6.75 -5.00
N ALA A 527 -19.75 -6.47 -5.12
CA ALA A 527 -18.66 -7.20 -4.51
C ALA A 527 -18.03 -6.34 -3.41
N VAL A 528 -18.02 -6.86 -2.19
CA VAL A 528 -17.44 -6.22 -1.00
C VAL A 528 -16.01 -6.72 -0.82
N MET A 529 -15.05 -5.81 -0.83
CA MET A 529 -13.61 -6.09 -0.75
C MET A 529 -13.03 -5.67 0.60
N TYR A 530 -12.25 -6.55 1.21
CA TYR A 530 -11.54 -6.29 2.45
C TYR A 530 -10.13 -6.88 2.40
N ALA A 531 -9.11 -6.07 2.71
CA ALA A 531 -7.70 -6.47 2.79
C ALA A 531 -7.21 -7.33 1.61
N GLY A 532 -7.51 -6.90 0.38
CA GLY A 532 -7.06 -7.56 -0.85
C GLY A 532 -7.97 -8.64 -1.39
N ARG A 533 -9.10 -8.97 -0.74
CA ARG A 533 -9.98 -10.09 -1.09
C ARG A 533 -11.45 -9.69 -1.18
N ILE A 534 -12.22 -10.34 -2.05
CA ILE A 534 -13.69 -10.26 -2.00
C ILE A 534 -14.18 -11.11 -0.84
N VAL A 535 -14.90 -10.50 0.10
CA VAL A 535 -15.46 -11.17 1.28
C VAL A 535 -16.94 -11.51 1.12
N GLU A 536 -17.64 -10.80 0.23
CA GLU A 536 -19.05 -11.05 -0.06
C GLU A 536 -19.40 -10.52 -1.45
N GLN A 537 -20.24 -11.23 -2.19
CA GLN A 537 -20.74 -10.81 -3.49
C GLN A 537 -22.19 -11.24 -3.65
N ALA A 538 -23.08 -10.33 -4.04
CA ALA A 538 -24.50 -10.63 -4.24
C ALA A 538 -25.18 -9.61 -5.17
N PRO A 539 -26.39 -9.90 -5.69
CA PRO A 539 -27.27 -8.87 -6.23
C PRO A 539 -27.48 -7.75 -5.22
N THR A 540 -27.58 -6.51 -5.69
CA THR A 540 -27.63 -5.33 -4.81
C THR A 540 -28.79 -5.40 -3.82
N GLU A 541 -29.98 -5.76 -4.27
CA GLU A 541 -31.15 -5.88 -3.39
C GLU A 541 -30.94 -6.92 -2.27
N GLU A 542 -30.37 -8.09 -2.61
CA GLU A 542 -30.10 -9.16 -1.64
C GLU A 542 -28.99 -8.78 -0.66
N LEU A 543 -27.92 -8.11 -1.13
CA LEU A 543 -26.84 -7.67 -0.25
C LEU A 543 -27.33 -6.69 0.83
N TYR A 544 -28.23 -5.78 0.45
CA TYR A 544 -28.75 -4.75 1.37
C TYR A 544 -29.83 -5.29 2.30
N ALA A 545 -30.64 -6.23 1.82
CA ALA A 545 -31.67 -6.88 2.63
C ALA A 545 -31.06 -7.89 3.62
N ASN A 546 -30.13 -8.72 3.16
CA ASN A 546 -29.64 -9.91 3.86
C ASN A 546 -28.09 -10.00 3.88
N PRO A 547 -27.36 -8.96 4.32
CA PRO A 547 -25.90 -9.00 4.38
C PRO A 547 -25.41 -10.11 5.30
N LYS A 548 -24.50 -10.95 4.81
CA LYS A 548 -24.02 -12.13 5.54
C LYS A 548 -22.70 -11.92 6.25
N HIS A 549 -21.71 -11.32 5.57
CA HIS A 549 -20.39 -11.16 6.14
C HIS A 549 -20.44 -10.05 7.22
N PRO A 550 -19.87 -10.27 8.43
CA PRO A 550 -19.93 -9.28 9.52
C PRO A 550 -19.34 -7.91 9.15
N TYR A 551 -18.36 -7.88 8.25
CA TYR A 551 -17.83 -6.63 7.69
C TYR A 551 -18.90 -5.88 6.87
N THR A 552 -19.60 -6.54 5.96
CA THR A 552 -20.68 -5.96 5.15
C THR A 552 -21.82 -5.46 6.02
N GLN A 553 -22.20 -6.24 7.04
CA GLN A 553 -23.19 -5.81 8.05
C GLN A 553 -22.76 -4.52 8.74
N GLY A 554 -21.49 -4.44 9.17
CA GLY A 554 -20.91 -3.25 9.76
C GLY A 554 -20.93 -2.05 8.81
N LEU A 555 -20.54 -2.25 7.54
CA LEU A 555 -20.54 -1.20 6.51
C LEU A 555 -21.95 -0.61 6.30
N LEU A 556 -22.96 -1.47 6.14
CA LEU A 556 -24.34 -1.05 5.95
C LEU A 556 -24.93 -0.42 7.22
N ALA A 557 -24.53 -0.89 8.41
CA ALA A 557 -24.95 -0.31 9.68
C ALA A 557 -24.36 1.09 9.91
N SER A 558 -23.21 1.40 9.32
CA SER A 558 -22.59 2.74 9.35
C SER A 558 -23.29 3.77 8.47
N ILE A 559 -24.22 3.37 7.59
CA ILE A 559 -24.97 4.31 6.74
C ILE A 559 -26.01 5.07 7.58
N PRO A 560 -26.00 6.41 7.59
CA PRO A 560 -27.00 7.21 8.28
C PRO A 560 -28.41 6.95 7.72
N ARG A 561 -29.38 6.63 8.58
CA ARG A 561 -30.79 6.46 8.18
C ARG A 561 -31.57 7.75 8.41
N LEU A 562 -32.07 8.35 7.33
CA LEU A 562 -32.93 9.54 7.40
C LEU A 562 -34.18 9.25 8.25
N GLY A 563 -34.50 10.14 9.19
CA GLY A 563 -35.70 10.06 10.03
C GLY A 563 -35.58 9.25 11.33
N LYS A 564 -34.47 8.53 11.57
CA LYS A 564 -34.17 7.95 12.88
C LYS A 564 -33.18 8.83 13.64
N LYS A 565 -33.56 9.35 14.81
CA LYS A 565 -32.60 9.94 15.76
C LYS A 565 -31.73 8.81 16.31
N GLN A 566 -30.52 8.67 15.80
CA GLN A 566 -29.46 7.89 16.44
C GLN A 566 -28.56 8.87 17.20
N GLU A 567 -28.33 8.64 18.48
CA GLU A 567 -27.39 9.47 19.26
C GLU A 567 -25.94 9.29 18.80
N ARG A 568 -25.61 8.14 18.19
CA ARG A 568 -24.28 7.83 17.68
C ARG A 568 -24.35 6.90 16.47
N LEU A 569 -23.59 7.23 15.42
CA LEU A 569 -23.43 6.38 14.24
C LEU A 569 -22.70 5.09 14.59
N HIS A 570 -23.08 3.99 13.97
CA HIS A 570 -22.36 2.73 14.10
C HIS A 570 -20.98 2.86 13.44
N VAL A 571 -19.93 2.48 14.16
CA VAL A 571 -18.54 2.51 13.64
C VAL A 571 -17.96 1.11 13.80
N ILE A 572 -17.43 0.57 12.70
CA ILE A 572 -16.64 -0.66 12.75
C ILE A 572 -15.33 -0.34 13.49
N THR A 573 -15.16 -0.88 14.69
CA THR A 573 -13.98 -0.61 15.53
C THR A 573 -12.69 -1.12 14.90
N GLY A 574 -11.57 -0.48 15.21
CA GLY A 574 -10.25 -0.80 14.64
C GLY A 574 -10.04 -0.21 13.23
N SER A 575 -8.91 -0.54 12.62
CA SER A 575 -8.51 -0.09 11.27
C SER A 575 -8.33 -1.29 10.32
N VAL A 576 -8.38 -1.04 9.00
CA VAL A 576 -8.00 -2.08 8.01
C VAL A 576 -6.59 -2.57 8.34
N PRO A 577 -6.35 -3.89 8.40
CA PRO A 577 -5.02 -4.43 8.58
C PRO A 577 -4.06 -3.86 7.56
N ASN A 578 -2.86 -3.53 8.03
CA ASN A 578 -1.79 -3.13 7.13
C ASN A 578 -1.60 -4.23 6.06
N PRO A 579 -1.55 -3.91 4.76
CA PRO A 579 -1.29 -4.89 3.70
C PRO A 579 0.02 -5.68 3.85
N LEU A 580 1.04 -5.11 4.50
CA LEU A 580 2.28 -5.82 4.90
C LEU A 580 2.02 -6.83 6.03
N ALA A 581 0.94 -6.63 6.77
CA ALA A 581 0.58 -7.37 7.96
C ALA A 581 -0.92 -7.75 8.02
N VAL A 582 -1.46 -8.40 6.97
CA VAL A 582 -2.79 -9.04 7.00
C VAL A 582 -2.81 -10.32 7.89
N PRO A 583 -3.71 -10.43 8.90
CA PRO A 583 -3.80 -11.59 9.80
C PRO A 583 -4.00 -12.93 9.08
N PRO A 584 -3.40 -14.01 9.61
CA PRO A 584 -3.60 -15.33 9.02
C PRO A 584 -5.06 -15.75 9.25
N GLY A 585 -5.58 -16.56 8.34
CA GLY A 585 -7.00 -16.89 8.28
C GLY A 585 -7.88 -15.73 7.81
N CYS A 586 -9.03 -15.52 8.44
CA CYS A 586 -9.93 -14.42 8.09
C CYS A 586 -9.31 -13.05 8.45
N ALA A 587 -9.03 -12.22 7.45
CA ALA A 587 -8.43 -10.90 7.62
C ALA A 587 -9.25 -9.98 8.55
N PHE A 588 -10.58 -10.14 8.56
CA PHE A 588 -11.50 -9.33 9.38
C PHE A 588 -11.63 -9.83 10.82
N ARG A 589 -11.07 -11.00 11.18
CA ARG A 589 -11.22 -11.61 12.50
C ARG A 589 -10.93 -10.66 13.68
N PRO A 590 -9.88 -9.80 13.66
CA PRO A 590 -9.61 -8.88 14.78
C PRO A 590 -10.72 -7.86 15.02
N ARG A 591 -11.52 -7.54 13.98
CA ARG A 591 -12.63 -6.57 14.02
C ARG A 591 -14.00 -7.25 14.00
N CYS A 592 -14.02 -8.58 13.88
CA CYS A 592 -15.25 -9.35 13.79
C CYS A 592 -15.92 -9.47 15.17
N PRO A 593 -17.20 -9.09 15.33
CA PRO A 593 -17.89 -9.22 16.61
C PRO A 593 -18.20 -10.68 16.98
N ILE A 594 -18.31 -11.57 15.99
CA ILE A 594 -18.69 -12.98 16.19
C ILE A 594 -17.49 -13.85 16.60
N LYS A 595 -16.28 -13.53 16.11
CA LYS A 595 -15.03 -14.29 16.34
C LYS A 595 -15.21 -15.82 16.19
N ALA A 596 -15.80 -16.27 15.07
CA ALA A 596 -16.15 -17.67 14.84
C ALA A 596 -15.01 -18.67 15.14
N PRO A 597 -15.32 -19.83 15.76
CA PRO A 597 -14.32 -20.79 16.23
C PRO A 597 -13.78 -21.66 15.08
N ARG A 598 -12.77 -21.16 14.35
CA ARG A 598 -11.96 -21.95 13.41
C ARG A 598 -10.49 -21.48 13.40
N SER A 599 -9.63 -22.35 12.86
CA SER A 599 -8.16 -22.24 12.81
C SER A 599 -7.66 -20.87 12.38
N ASP A 600 -6.67 -20.31 13.07
CA ASP A 600 -5.98 -19.06 12.72
C ASP A 600 -5.22 -19.11 11.38
N ARG A 601 -5.26 -20.24 10.64
CA ARG A 601 -4.43 -20.43 9.44
C ARG A 601 -5.20 -20.53 8.13
N ASP A 602 -6.46 -21.00 8.16
CA ASP A 602 -7.23 -21.24 6.94
C ASP A 602 -8.01 -19.98 6.55
N VAL A 603 -7.92 -19.53 5.31
CA VAL A 603 -8.71 -18.37 4.87
C VAL A 603 -10.05 -18.86 4.34
N PRO A 604 -11.20 -18.33 4.81
CA PRO A 604 -12.50 -18.75 4.29
C PRO A 604 -12.57 -18.51 2.78
N ALA A 605 -13.08 -19.49 2.05
CA ALA A 605 -13.23 -19.40 0.61
C ALA A 605 -14.55 -18.68 0.26
N LEU A 606 -14.55 -17.90 -0.82
CA LEU A 606 -15.77 -17.27 -1.34
C LEU A 606 -16.68 -18.36 -1.93
N LYS A 607 -17.79 -18.69 -1.25
CA LYS A 607 -18.69 -19.80 -1.61
C LYS A 607 -20.17 -19.39 -1.55
N PRO A 608 -21.06 -20.07 -2.28
CA PRO A 608 -22.51 -19.85 -2.18
C PRO A 608 -23.01 -20.08 -0.74
N ASN A 609 -23.87 -19.19 -0.25
CA ASN A 609 -24.44 -19.26 1.10
C ASN A 609 -25.80 -19.99 1.20
N GLY A 610 -26.19 -20.70 0.13
CA GLY A 610 -27.52 -21.31 -0.02
C GLY A 610 -28.55 -20.46 -0.79
N VAL A 611 -28.25 -19.18 -1.06
CA VAL A 611 -29.03 -18.30 -1.95
C VAL A 611 -28.34 -18.18 -3.30
N ALA A 612 -29.11 -18.19 -4.38
CA ALA A 612 -28.59 -18.07 -5.74
C ALA A 612 -27.82 -16.75 -5.90
N HIS A 613 -26.63 -16.81 -6.50
CA HIS A 613 -25.75 -15.66 -6.77
C HIS A 613 -25.27 -14.89 -5.52
N HIS A 614 -25.43 -15.43 -4.30
CA HIS A 614 -24.90 -14.82 -3.08
C HIS A 614 -23.72 -15.64 -2.56
N LEU A 615 -22.52 -15.10 -2.76
CA LEU A 615 -21.27 -15.68 -2.31
C LEU A 615 -20.76 -14.97 -1.06
N VAL A 616 -20.23 -15.72 -0.10
CA VAL A 616 -19.65 -15.20 1.13
C VAL A 616 -18.37 -15.96 1.49
N ALA A 617 -17.35 -15.23 1.93
CA ALA A 617 -16.11 -15.79 2.46
C ALA A 617 -16.13 -15.72 3.99
N CYS A 618 -16.98 -16.53 4.62
CA CYS A 618 -17.12 -16.56 6.08
C CYS A 618 -17.47 -17.96 6.57
N TRP A 619 -16.78 -18.43 7.60
CA TRP A 619 -16.98 -19.75 8.19
C TRP A 619 -18.35 -19.99 8.82
N GLN A 620 -19.12 -18.93 9.09
CA GLN A 620 -20.48 -19.07 9.60
C GLN A 620 -21.44 -19.71 8.57
N TYR A 621 -21.08 -19.66 7.28
CA TYR A 621 -21.92 -20.10 6.16
C TYR A 621 -21.25 -21.23 5.36
N GLU A 622 -20.24 -21.90 5.94
CA GLU A 622 -19.54 -23.06 5.34
C GLU A 622 -20.08 -24.41 5.80
#